data_AF-A0A452R1B1-F1
#
_entry.id   AF-A0A452R1B1-F1
#
_cell.length_a   1.000
_cell.length_b   1.000
_cell.length_c   1.000
_cell.angle_alpha   90.00
_cell.angle_beta   90.00
_cell.angle_gamma   90.00
#
_symmetry.space_group_name_H-M   'P 1'
#
loop_
_entity.id
_entity.type
_entity.pdbx_description
1 polymer ?
#
loop_
_entity_poly.entity_id
_entity_poly.type
_entity_poly.pdbx_seq_one_letter_code
_entity_poly.pdbx_strand_id
1 'polypeptide(L)'
;MGGVTGWCAGVLFQKVGKLAALAVSGGFLLLHIANHSGCVQTAWKRVEKDVNKAKKMKKGANKEAPEINTTSEEAIEFIRQNIVIPSGFVGGFLLGLAS
;
A
#
# COMPACT_ATOMS: atom_id res chain seq x y z
N MET A 1 -19.57 3.85 -15.90
CA MET A 1 -18.21 3.36 -16.19
C MET A 1 -17.37 3.04 -14.95
N GLY A 2 -17.52 3.75 -13.81
CA GLY A 2 -16.70 3.51 -12.61
C GLY A 2 -16.79 2.11 -11.97
N GLY A 3 -17.96 1.45 -12.00
CA GLY A 3 -18.11 0.13 -11.36
C GLY A 3 -17.44 -1.03 -12.08
N VAL A 4 -17.37 -1.00 -13.41
CA VAL A 4 -16.69 -2.06 -14.20
C VAL A 4 -15.16 -1.94 -14.04
N THR A 5 -14.64 -0.71 -14.04
CA THR A 5 -13.22 -0.46 -13.76
C THR A 5 -12.85 -0.79 -12.32
N GLY A 6 -13.75 -0.50 -11.36
CA GLY A 6 -13.64 -0.96 -9.98
C GLY A 6 -13.56 -2.48 -9.89
N TRP A 7 -14.48 -3.20 -10.54
CA TRP A 7 -14.52 -4.66 -10.53
C TRP A 7 -13.24 -5.28 -11.11
N CYS A 8 -12.79 -4.83 -12.29
CA CYS A 8 -11.53 -5.30 -12.87
C CYS A 8 -10.33 -5.05 -11.94
N ALA A 9 -10.26 -3.88 -11.31
CA ALA A 9 -9.21 -3.57 -10.34
C ALA A 9 -9.27 -4.46 -9.09
N GLY A 10 -10.47 -4.75 -8.58
CA GLY A 10 -10.68 -5.64 -7.43
C GLY A 10 -10.23 -7.07 -7.69
N VAL A 11 -10.58 -7.63 -8.86
CA VAL A 11 -10.17 -8.99 -9.26
C VAL A 11 -8.65 -9.08 -9.42
N LEU A 12 -8.02 -8.04 -9.98
CA LEU A 12 -6.57 -7.98 -10.09
C LEU A 12 -5.91 -7.90 -8.71
N PHE A 13 -6.48 -7.11 -7.80
CA PHE A 13 -6.02 -6.99 -6.42
C PHE A 13 -6.16 -8.29 -5.63
N GLN A 14 -7.18 -9.12 -5.88
CA GLN A 14 -7.27 -10.46 -5.27
C GLN A 14 -6.11 -11.37 -5.68
N LYS A 15 -5.72 -11.36 -6.97
CA LYS A 15 -4.60 -12.18 -7.46
C LYS A 15 -3.27 -11.73 -6.87
N VAL A 16 -3.01 -10.42 -6.88
CA VAL A 16 -1.78 -9.87 -6.31
C VAL A 16 -1.80 -9.95 -4.79
N GLY A 17 -2.96 -9.78 -4.17
CA GLY A 17 -3.19 -9.88 -2.73
C GLY A 17 -2.95 -11.29 -2.19
N LYS A 18 -3.39 -12.34 -2.90
CA LYS A 18 -3.06 -13.73 -2.55
C LYS A 18 -1.56 -14.02 -2.66
N LEU A 19 -0.91 -13.53 -3.73
CA LEU A 19 0.55 -13.67 -3.90
C LEU A 19 1.32 -12.89 -2.82
N ALA A 20 0.87 -11.69 -2.49
CA ALA A 20 1.45 -10.86 -1.44
C ALA A 20 1.22 -11.51 -0.06
N ALA A 21 0.03 -12.03 0.21
CA ALA A 21 -0.28 -12.75 1.44
C ALA A 21 0.59 -14.00 1.59
N LEU A 22 0.77 -14.78 0.51
CA LEU A 22 1.66 -15.94 0.47
C LEU A 22 3.13 -15.55 0.61
N ALA A 23 3.58 -14.46 -0.02
CA ALA A 23 4.93 -13.96 0.11
C ALA A 23 5.20 -13.44 1.53
N VAL A 24 4.22 -12.79 2.16
CA VAL A 24 4.28 -12.33 3.54
C VAL A 24 4.24 -13.51 4.51
N SER A 25 3.36 -14.50 4.33
CA SER A 25 3.27 -15.67 5.20
C SER A 25 4.46 -16.63 5.01
N GLY A 26 4.92 -16.82 3.78
CA GLY A 26 6.10 -17.60 3.44
C GLY A 26 7.40 -16.92 3.89
N GLY A 27 7.48 -15.59 3.74
CA GLY A 27 8.57 -14.78 4.27
C GLY A 27 8.62 -14.76 5.79
N PHE A 28 7.45 -14.79 6.46
CA PHE A 28 7.36 -14.87 7.92
C PHE A 28 7.89 -16.20 8.46
N LEU A 29 7.60 -17.31 7.79
CA LEU A 29 8.17 -18.62 8.15
C LEU A 29 9.70 -18.63 8.00
N LEU A 30 10.22 -18.10 6.88
CA LEU A 30 11.67 -17.94 6.68
C LEU A 30 12.30 -17.03 7.74
N LEU A 31 11.61 -15.98 8.16
CA LEU A 31 12.07 -15.09 9.23
C LEU A 31 12.11 -15.80 10.59
N HIS A 32 11.12 -16.63 10.89
CA HIS A 32 11.09 -17.41 12.13
C HIS A 32 12.26 -18.40 12.21
N ILE A 33 12.58 -19.06 11.09
CA ILE A 33 13.73 -19.97 10.96
C ILE A 33 15.06 -19.20 11.01
N ALA A 34 15.15 -18.05 10.34
CA ALA A 34 16.35 -17.20 10.35
C ALA A 34 16.63 -16.57 11.72
N ASN A 35 15.59 -16.27 12.50
CA ASN A 35 15.72 -15.73 13.85
C ASN A 35 16.25 -16.77 14.83
N HIS A 36 15.89 -18.05 14.67
CA HIS A 36 16.45 -19.15 15.46
C HIS A 36 17.88 -19.54 15.03
N SER A 37 18.26 -19.28 13.78
CA SER A 37 19.60 -19.60 13.23
C SER A 37 20.59 -18.42 13.18
N GLY A 38 20.27 -17.28 13.80
CA GLY A 38 21.21 -16.16 13.96
C GLY A 38 21.49 -15.31 12.70
N CYS A 39 20.71 -15.47 11.63
CA CYS A 39 20.99 -14.83 10.33
C CYS A 39 20.26 -13.47 10.11
N VAL A 40 19.53 -12.96 11.11
CA VAL A 40 18.77 -11.69 11.02
C VAL A 40 19.63 -10.45 11.34
N GLN A 41 20.68 -10.58 12.15
CA GLN A 41 21.43 -9.42 12.66
C GLN A 41 22.25 -8.69 11.58
N THR A 42 22.80 -9.44 10.62
CA THR A 42 23.62 -8.90 9.52
C THR A 42 22.77 -8.21 8.45
N ALA A 43 21.56 -8.70 8.19
CA ALA A 43 20.62 -8.10 7.25
C ALA A 43 19.94 -6.84 7.85
N TRP A 44 19.59 -6.86 9.13
CA TRP A 44 18.98 -5.71 9.81
C TRP A 44 19.91 -4.49 9.83
N LYS A 45 21.22 -4.68 10.01
CA LYS A 45 22.20 -3.58 9.92
C LYS A 45 22.26 -2.93 8.53
N ARG A 46 22.06 -3.67 7.44
CA ARG A 46 21.99 -3.08 6.08
C ARG A 46 20.68 -2.32 5.88
N VAL A 47 19.56 -2.93 6.26
CA VAL A 47 18.23 -2.31 6.17
C VAL A 47 18.16 -1.01 6.98
N GLU A 48 18.68 -1.00 8.21
CA GLU A 48 18.71 0.20 9.05
C GLU A 48 19.56 1.32 8.43
N LYS A 49 20.68 0.97 7.78
CA LYS A 49 21.55 1.93 7.09
C LYS A 49 20.85 2.55 5.88
N ASP A 50 20.15 1.75 5.09
CA ASP A 50 19.36 2.21 3.94
C ASP A 50 18.14 3.05 4.38
N VAL A 51 17.43 2.64 5.42
CA VAL A 51 16.31 3.41 5.98
C VAL A 51 16.79 4.74 6.55
N ASN A 52 17.93 4.78 7.24
CA ASN A 52 18.48 6.02 7.77
C ASN A 52 18.94 6.97 6.64
N LYS A 53 19.50 6.43 5.55
CA LYS A 53 19.86 7.20 4.35
C LYS A 53 18.60 7.77 3.67
N ALA A 54 17.56 6.97 3.52
CA ALA A 54 16.27 7.39 2.98
C ALA A 54 15.57 8.43 3.88
N LYS A 55 15.64 8.28 5.21
CA LYS A 55 15.04 9.22 6.16
C LYS A 55 15.73 10.59 6.12
N LYS A 56 17.04 10.64 5.88
CA LYS A 56 17.78 11.89 5.67
C LYS A 56 17.38 12.58 4.38
N MET A 57 17.17 11.83 3.29
CA MET A 57 16.67 12.38 2.03
C MET A 57 15.21 12.88 2.16
N LYS A 58 14.36 12.12 2.87
CA LYS A 58 12.96 12.50 3.11
C LYS A 58 12.81 13.72 4.03
N LYS A 59 13.73 13.93 4.98
CA LYS A 59 13.75 15.15 5.81
C LYS A 59 14.10 16.42 5.00
N GLY A 60 14.85 16.29 3.90
CA GLY A 60 15.05 17.38 2.93
C GLY A 60 13.78 17.65 2.13
N ALA A 61 13.16 16.59 1.59
CA ALA A 61 11.94 16.69 0.78
C ALA A 61 10.68 17.11 1.58
N ASN A 62 10.62 16.84 2.90
CA ASN A 62 9.48 17.24 3.74
C ASN A 62 9.41 18.76 3.98
N LYS A 63 10.44 19.51 3.58
CA LYS A 63 10.43 20.98 3.58
C LYS A 63 9.74 21.54 2.32
N GLU A 64 9.49 20.69 1.32
CA GLU A 64 8.89 20.99 0.02
C GLU A 64 7.56 20.26 -0.20
N ALA A 65 7.08 19.50 0.80
CA ALA A 65 5.83 18.73 0.74
C ALA A 65 4.60 19.35 1.46
N PRO A 66 4.41 20.69 1.57
CA PRO A 66 3.11 21.21 1.98
C PRO A 66 2.02 21.07 0.90
N GLU A 67 2.29 20.48 -0.28
CA GLU A 67 1.32 20.36 -1.38
C GLU A 67 0.44 19.09 -1.35
N ILE A 68 0.66 18.15 -0.43
CA ILE A 68 -0.17 16.91 -0.36
C ILE A 68 -1.45 17.06 0.48
N ASN A 69 -1.51 18.07 1.34
CA ASN A 69 -2.69 18.34 2.16
C ASN A 69 -3.82 18.95 1.31
N THR A 70 -3.48 19.77 0.30
CA THR A 70 -4.47 20.39 -0.59
C THR A 70 -5.19 19.36 -1.47
N THR A 71 -4.46 18.40 -2.06
CA THR A 71 -5.08 17.34 -2.89
C THR A 71 -5.98 16.40 -2.10
N SER A 72 -5.68 16.21 -0.80
CA SER A 72 -6.49 15.36 0.08
C SER A 72 -7.80 16.05 0.49
N GLU A 73 -7.75 17.36 0.77
CA GLU A 73 -8.94 18.15 1.05
C GLU A 73 -9.88 18.22 -0.17
N GLU A 74 -9.34 18.47 -1.36
CA GLU A 74 -10.10 18.46 -2.63
C GLU A 74 -10.78 17.10 -2.87
N ALA A 75 -10.07 16.00 -2.61
CA ALA A 75 -10.64 14.65 -2.75
C ALA A 75 -11.79 14.40 -1.76
N ILE A 76 -11.68 14.90 -0.52
CA ILE A 76 -12.74 14.81 0.50
C ILE A 76 -13.95 15.66 0.08
N GLU A 77 -13.73 16.85 -0.47
CA GLU A 77 -14.80 17.72 -0.96
C GLU A 77 -15.52 17.10 -2.17
N PHE A 78 -14.77 16.49 -3.10
CA PHE A 78 -15.32 15.78 -4.26
C PHE A 78 -16.19 14.58 -3.86
N ILE A 79 -15.78 13.85 -2.81
CA ILE A 79 -16.59 12.74 -2.24
C ILE A 79 -17.88 13.28 -1.61
N ARG A 80 -17.84 14.44 -0.95
CA ARG A 80 -19.02 15.07 -0.33
C ARG A 80 -20.00 15.63 -1.36
N GLN A 81 -19.50 16.26 -2.42
CA GLN A 81 -20.35 16.90 -3.43
C GLN A 81 -20.86 15.94 -4.50
N ASN A 82 -20.12 14.85 -4.78
CA ASN A 82 -20.44 13.94 -5.86
C ASN A 82 -20.26 12.48 -5.43
N ILE A 83 -21.02 12.02 -4.44
CA ILE A 83 -20.91 10.66 -3.88
C ILE A 83 -21.25 9.56 -4.90
N VAL A 84 -22.03 9.87 -5.95
CA VAL A 84 -22.58 8.91 -6.93
C VAL A 84 -21.52 8.36 -7.90
N ILE A 85 -20.46 9.11 -8.18
CA ILE A 85 -19.42 8.69 -9.14
C ILE A 85 -18.30 7.83 -8.50
N PRO A 86 -17.70 8.20 -7.35
CA PRO A 86 -16.72 7.37 -6.66
C PRO A 86 -17.35 6.15 -5.97
N SER A 87 -18.62 6.20 -5.56
CA SER A 87 -19.32 5.04 -4.98
C SER A 87 -19.45 3.88 -5.97
N GLY A 88 -19.66 4.16 -7.27
CA GLY A 88 -19.67 3.13 -8.30
C GLY A 88 -18.34 2.39 -8.39
N PHE A 89 -17.21 3.11 -8.35
CA PHE A 89 -15.88 2.52 -8.35
C PHE A 89 -15.58 1.73 -7.08
N VAL A 90 -15.87 2.29 -5.90
CA VAL A 90 -15.68 1.60 -4.61
C VAL A 90 -16.57 0.36 -4.53
N GLY A 91 -17.83 0.46 -4.94
CA GLY A 91 -18.76 -0.68 -4.97
C GLY A 91 -18.30 -1.76 -5.94
N GLY A 92 -17.88 -1.40 -7.15
CA GLY A 92 -17.30 -2.32 -8.12
C GLY A 92 -16.02 -2.97 -7.61
N PHE A 93 -15.13 -2.20 -6.99
CA PHE A 93 -13.88 -2.68 -6.42
C PHE A 93 -14.08 -3.68 -5.28
N LEU A 94 -15.00 -3.38 -4.36
CA LEU A 94 -15.36 -4.31 -3.29
C LEU A 94 -16.03 -5.57 -3.83
N LEU A 95 -16.91 -5.44 -4.83
CA LEU A 95 -17.51 -6.59 -5.51
C LEU A 95 -16.44 -7.46 -6.20
N GLY A 96 -15.45 -6.84 -6.84
CA GLY A 96 -14.33 -7.53 -7.46
C GLY A 96 -13.32 -8.11 -6.49
N LEU A 97 -13.23 -7.56 -5.28
CA LEU A 97 -12.48 -8.15 -4.17
C LEU A 97 -13.20 -9.36 -3.55
N ALA A 98 -14.53 -9.34 -3.52
CA ALA A 98 -15.35 -10.43 -3.01
C ALA A 98 -15.52 -11.58 -4.02
N SER A 99 -15.36 -11.29 -5.32
CA SER A 99 -15.39 -12.25 -6.43
C SER A 99 -14.08 -13.03 -6.59
#